data_AF-A0A918E3Z8-F1
#
_entry.id   AF-A0A918E3Z8-F1
#
_cell.length_a   1.000
_cell.length_b   1.000
_cell.length_c   1.000
_cell.angle_alpha   90.00
_cell.angle_beta   90.00
_cell.angle_gamma   90.00
#
_symmetry.space_group_name_H-M   'P 1'
#
loop_
_entity.id
_entity.type
_entity.pdbx_description
1 polymer ?
#
loop_
_entity_poly.entity_id
_entity_poly.type
_entity_poly.pdbx_seq_one_letter_code
_entity_poly.pdbx_strand_id
1 'polypeptide(L)'
;MFTARALDQLRHLTEPPTPEEETATLRWVRQSRRHQLWRVSHAYHPEVAVRLICWFPPNTGKAVVALFAGDKAKLGDLFYDSVATRADGLIDQWKRETAFEEKP
;
A
#
# COMPACT_ATOMS: atom_id res chain seq x y z
N MET A 1 8.53 -4.84 -15.74
CA MET A 1 7.90 -5.42 -14.53
C MET A 1 7.57 -4.27 -13.57
N PHE A 2 6.29 -3.93 -13.37
CA PHE A 2 5.90 -2.68 -12.67
C PHE A 2 6.06 -2.74 -11.16
N THR A 3 5.83 -3.91 -10.55
CA THR A 3 5.66 -4.05 -9.10
C THR A 3 6.79 -4.79 -8.41
N ALA A 4 7.61 -5.57 -9.13
CA ALA A 4 8.61 -6.43 -8.49
C ALA A 4 9.64 -5.66 -7.66
N ARG A 5 10.19 -4.55 -8.17
CA ARG A 5 11.12 -3.73 -7.39
C ARG A 5 10.45 -3.13 -6.14
N ALA A 6 9.19 -2.75 -6.25
CA ALA A 6 8.43 -2.20 -5.13
C ALA A 6 8.16 -3.27 -4.06
N LEU A 7 7.78 -4.49 -4.47
CA LEU A 7 7.64 -5.62 -3.56
C LEU A 7 8.98 -6.06 -2.98
N ASP A 8 10.04 -6.02 -3.78
CA ASP A 8 11.39 -6.34 -3.33
C ASP A 8 11.86 -5.39 -2.24
N GLN A 9 11.61 -4.09 -2.38
CA GLN A 9 11.87 -3.12 -1.32
C GLN A 9 11.14 -3.48 -0.02
N LEU A 10 9.87 -3.89 -0.08
CA LEU A 10 9.12 -4.29 1.11
C LEU A 10 9.69 -5.55 1.77
N ARG A 11 10.24 -6.50 0.99
CA ARG A 11 10.85 -7.73 1.52
C ARG A 11 12.13 -7.48 2.32
N HIS A 12 12.81 -6.36 2.07
CA HIS A 12 14.04 -6.00 2.79
C HIS A 12 13.77 -5.22 4.09
N LEU A 13 12.52 -4.89 4.39
CA LEU A 13 12.15 -4.27 5.67
C LEU A 13 12.19 -5.34 6.76
N THR A 14 12.99 -5.11 7.80
CA THR A 14 13.04 -5.98 8.99
C THR A 14 11.97 -5.62 10.00
N GLU A 15 11.55 -4.35 10.02
CA GLU A 15 10.52 -3.81 10.90
C GLU A 15 9.56 -2.89 10.12
N PRO A 16 8.32 -2.67 10.62
CA PRO A 16 7.43 -1.66 10.07
C PRO A 16 8.09 -0.26 10.12
N PRO A 17 8.04 0.51 9.02
CA PRO A 17 8.64 1.84 8.97
C PRO A 17 7.93 2.84 9.89
N THR A 18 8.67 3.79 10.45
CA THR A 18 8.15 4.96 11.18
C THR A 18 8.13 6.22 10.31
N PRO A 19 7.30 7.23 10.59
CA PRO A 19 7.22 8.47 9.79
C PRO A 19 8.57 9.17 9.55
N GLU A 20 9.53 9.01 10.45
CA GLU A 20 10.89 9.55 10.35
C GLU A 20 11.74 8.84 9.30
N GLU A 21 11.35 7.63 8.89
CA GLU A 21 12.05 6.76 7.93
C GLU A 21 11.47 6.89 6.50
N GLU A 22 10.67 7.93 6.23
CA GLU A 22 10.19 8.23 4.88
C GLU A 22 11.36 8.38 3.89
N THR A 23 11.30 7.65 2.78
CA THR A 23 12.28 7.74 1.68
C THR A 23 11.61 8.19 0.39
N ALA A 24 12.39 8.47 -0.65
CA ALA A 24 11.83 8.78 -1.97
C ALA A 24 10.90 7.67 -2.52
N THR A 25 11.17 6.41 -2.15
CA THR A 25 10.42 5.25 -2.65
C THR A 25 9.43 4.67 -1.65
N LEU A 26 9.46 5.07 -0.37
CA LEU A 26 8.50 4.65 0.66
C LEU A 26 8.00 5.88 1.41
N ARG A 27 6.73 6.26 1.20
CA ARG A 27 6.17 7.50 1.73
C ARG A 27 4.92 7.25 2.56
N TRP A 28 4.80 7.94 3.68
CA TRP A 28 3.61 7.87 4.52
C TRP A 28 2.44 8.59 3.85
N VAL A 29 1.29 7.92 3.78
CA VAL A 29 0.05 8.43 3.20
C VAL A 29 -0.73 9.14 4.30
N ARG A 30 -0.38 10.41 4.54
CA ARG A 30 -1.00 11.30 5.54
C ARG A 30 -2.51 11.50 5.37
N GLN A 31 -3.02 11.27 4.17
CA GLN A 31 -4.45 11.39 3.86
C GLN A 31 -5.28 10.23 4.44
N SER A 32 -4.67 9.07 4.74
CA SER A 32 -5.40 8.02 5.44
C SER A 32 -5.65 8.43 6.88
N ARG A 33 -6.89 8.24 7.32
CA ARG A 33 -7.35 8.59 8.67
C ARG A 33 -7.61 7.36 9.54
N ARG A 34 -7.49 6.15 8.98
CA ARG A 34 -7.92 4.90 9.64
C ARG A 34 -6.76 3.98 9.96
N HIS A 35 -5.88 3.78 9.00
CA HIS A 35 -4.68 2.95 9.16
C HIS A 35 -3.45 3.75 8.79
N GLN A 36 -2.30 3.43 9.39
CA GLN A 36 -1.04 4.05 8.98
C GLN A 36 -0.59 3.44 7.65
N LEU A 37 -1.02 4.05 6.55
CA LEU A 37 -0.77 3.58 5.20
C LEU A 37 0.52 4.13 4.63
N TRP A 38 1.23 3.28 3.90
CA TRP A 38 2.48 3.60 3.23
C TRP A 38 2.33 3.40 1.74
N ARG A 39 2.98 4.23 0.95
CA ARG A 39 3.04 4.09 -0.51
C ARG A 39 4.44 3.70 -0.92
N VAL A 40 4.52 2.67 -1.76
CA VAL A 40 5.75 2.32 -2.46
C VAL A 40 5.75 2.90 -3.87
N SER A 41 6.77 3.68 -4.19
CA SER A 41 6.97 4.24 -5.53
C SER A 41 7.45 3.15 -6.49
N HIS A 42 7.01 3.24 -7.74
CA HIS A 42 7.49 2.39 -8.83
C HIS A 42 8.12 3.24 -9.93
N ALA A 43 8.86 2.61 -10.84
CA ALA A 43 9.41 3.29 -12.01
C ALA A 43 8.27 3.83 -12.89
N TYR A 44 8.39 5.08 -13.34
CA TYR A 44 7.39 5.75 -14.16
C TYR A 44 7.08 4.96 -15.43
N HIS A 45 5.79 4.88 -15.78
CA HIS A 45 5.34 4.37 -17.08
C HIS A 45 4.36 5.37 -17.71
N PRO A 46 4.49 5.65 -19.02
CA PRO A 46 3.63 6.64 -19.68
C PRO A 46 2.17 6.20 -19.81
N GLU A 47 1.90 4.90 -19.89
CA GLU A 47 0.54 4.39 -20.21
C GLU A 47 -0.19 3.79 -18.99
N VAL A 48 0.52 3.49 -17.91
CA VAL A 48 -0.03 2.72 -16.79
C VAL A 48 0.19 3.49 -15.50
N ALA A 49 -0.88 3.71 -14.75
CA ALA A 49 -0.83 4.17 -13.37
C ALA A 49 -0.79 2.96 -12.45
N VAL A 50 0.25 2.85 -11.61
CA VAL A 50 0.35 1.82 -10.59
C VAL A 50 0.49 2.45 -9.21
N ARG A 51 -0.16 1.88 -8.21
CA ARG A 51 -0.02 2.30 -6.82
C ARG A 51 0.03 1.08 -5.92
N LEU A 52 1.16 0.89 -5.26
CA LEU A 52 1.24 -0.01 -4.12
C LEU A 52 1.01 0.79 -2.84
N ILE A 53 0.00 0.38 -2.09
CA ILE A 53 -0.25 0.82 -0.73
C ILE A 53 0.03 -0.36 0.19
N CYS A 54 0.77 -0.13 1.27
CA CYS A 54 1.02 -1.14 2.29
C CYS A 54 0.60 -0.66 3.68
N TRP A 55 0.21 -1.62 4.49
CA TRP A 55 -0.06 -1.47 5.91
C TRP A 55 0.62 -2.62 6.65
N PHE A 56 1.13 -2.31 7.84
CA PHE A 56 1.84 -3.26 8.69
C PHE A 56 0.98 -3.50 9.94
N PRO A 57 0.24 -4.61 10.02
CA PRO A 57 -0.56 -4.93 11.19
C PRO A 57 0.35 -5.12 12.40
N PRO A 58 0.07 -4.45 13.53
CA PRO A 58 0.90 -4.57 14.73
C PRO A 58 1.09 -6.03 15.16
N ASN A 59 2.30 -6.39 15.57
CA ASN A 59 2.65 -7.70 16.16
C ASN A 59 2.43 -8.93 15.25
N THR A 60 2.22 -8.76 13.95
CA THR A 60 2.01 -9.90 13.04
C THR A 60 3.23 -10.28 12.23
N GLY A 61 4.22 -9.38 12.08
CA GLY A 61 5.33 -9.54 11.14
C GLY A 61 4.89 -9.60 9.67
N LYS A 62 3.62 -9.29 9.36
CA LYS A 62 3.05 -9.32 8.02
C LYS A 62 3.06 -7.93 7.40
N ALA A 63 3.08 -7.88 6.07
CA ALA A 63 2.77 -6.68 5.31
C ALA A 63 1.52 -6.95 4.47
N VAL A 64 0.48 -6.15 4.66
CA VAL A 64 -0.74 -6.19 3.84
C VAL A 64 -0.55 -5.21 2.71
N VAL A 65 -0.59 -5.70 1.46
CA VAL A 65 -0.33 -4.90 0.26
C VAL A 65 -1.58 -4.81 -0.60
N ALA A 66 -2.06 -3.60 -0.83
CA ALA A 66 -3.10 -3.28 -1.80
C ALA A 66 -2.47 -2.72 -3.07
N LEU A 67 -2.66 -3.40 -4.20
CA LEU A 67 -2.20 -2.99 -5.51
C LEU A 67 -3.36 -2.41 -6.31
N PHE A 68 -3.20 -1.17 -6.79
CA PHE A 68 -4.10 -0.53 -7.74
C PHE A 68 -3.37 -0.31 -9.05
N ALA A 69 -4.02 -0.64 -10.15
CA ALA A 69 -3.49 -0.41 -11.49
C ALA A 69 -4.60 0.01 -12.44
N GLY A 70 -4.25 0.80 -13.46
CA GLY A 70 -5.11 1.03 -14.61
C GLY A 70 -4.47 1.90 -15.67
N ASP A 71 -5.24 2.13 -16.73
CA ASP A 71 -4.85 2.92 -17.90
C ASP A 71 -4.74 4.41 -17.53
N LYS A 72 -3.53 4.96 -17.66
CA LYS A 72 -3.23 6.34 -17.27
C LYS A 72 -3.99 7.35 -18.11
N ALA A 73 -4.28 7.06 -19.38
CA ALA A 73 -5.04 7.98 -20.24
C ALA A 73 -6.50 8.13 -19.76
N LYS A 74 -7.01 7.12 -19.05
CA LYS A 74 -8.38 7.10 -18.52
C LYS A 74 -8.47 7.50 -17.05
N LEU A 75 -7.34 7.47 -16.34
CA LEU A 75 -7.25 7.77 -14.92
C LEU A 75 -6.77 9.21 -14.72
N GLY A 76 -7.72 10.10 -14.41
CA GLY A 76 -7.40 11.45 -13.92
C GLY A 76 -6.87 11.45 -12.48
N ASP A 77 -6.61 12.64 -11.95
CA ASP A 77 -6.03 12.84 -10.61
C ASP A 77 -6.84 12.19 -9.47
N LEU A 78 -8.15 12.02 -9.69
CA LEU A 78 -9.08 11.37 -8.75
C LEU A 78 -8.66 9.94 -8.38
N PHE A 79 -7.92 9.25 -9.27
CA PHE A 79 -7.35 7.94 -8.97
C PHE A 79 -6.35 8.02 -7.81
N TYR A 80 -5.47 9.02 -7.81
CA TYR A 80 -4.43 9.17 -6.80
C TYR A 80 -4.97 9.62 -5.44
N ASP A 81 -6.06 10.38 -5.44
CA ASP A 81 -6.72 10.85 -4.22
C ASP A 81 -7.60 9.76 -3.57
N SER A 82 -8.16 8.85 -4.37
CA SER A 82 -9.07 7.81 -3.87
C SER A 82 -8.38 6.53 -3.38
N VAL A 83 -7.15 6.25 -3.82
CA VAL A 83 -6.45 5.00 -3.48
C VAL A 83 -6.20 4.81 -1.98
N ALA A 84 -6.02 5.89 -1.22
CA ALA A 84 -5.87 5.79 0.25
C ALA A 84 -7.16 5.26 0.90
N THR A 85 -8.31 5.88 0.61
CA THR A 85 -9.62 5.47 1.13
C THR A 85 -9.99 4.05 0.68
N ARG A 86 -9.68 3.69 -0.57
CA ARG A 86 -9.93 2.33 -1.08
C ARG A 86 -9.06 1.30 -0.38
N ALA A 87 -7.79 1.62 -0.11
CA ALA A 87 -6.89 0.76 0.64
C ALA A 87 -7.39 0.51 2.06
N ASP A 88 -7.91 1.53 2.75
CA ASP A 88 -8.51 1.36 4.08
C ASP A 88 -9.62 0.30 4.08
N GLY A 89 -10.51 0.34 3.08
CA GLY A 89 -11.60 -0.64 2.94
C GLY A 89 -11.12 -2.06 2.67
N LEU A 90 -10.07 -2.23 1.84
CA LEU A 90 -9.45 -3.54 1.58
C LEU A 90 -8.76 -4.10 2.82
N ILE A 91 -8.11 -3.23 3.61
CA ILE A 91 -7.48 -3.62 4.88
C ILE A 91 -8.52 -4.05 5.90
N ASP A 92 -9.63 -3.32 6.02
CA ASP A 92 -10.73 -3.74 6.89
C ASP A 92 -11.30 -5.09 6.49
N GLN A 93 -11.43 -5.35 5.18
CA GLN A 93 -11.85 -6.65 4.66
C GLN A 93 -10.86 -7.74 5.06
N TRP A 94 -9.57 -7.52 4.84
CA TRP A 94 -8.53 -8.48 5.24
C TRP A 94 -8.53 -8.74 6.76
N LYS A 95 -8.73 -7.71 7.58
CA LYS A 95 -8.86 -7.87 9.05
C LYS A 95 -10.07 -8.72 9.42
N ARG A 96 -11.19 -8.57 8.72
CA ARG A 96 -12.37 -9.42 8.93
C ARG A 96 -12.03 -10.87 8.58
N GLU A 97 -11.49 -11.11 7.40
CA GLU A 97 -11.17 -12.45 6.91
C GLU A 97 -10.17 -13.18 7.82
N THR A 98 -9.09 -12.50 8.25
CA THR A 98 -8.06 -13.09 9.11
C THR A 98 -8.47 -13.22 10.57
N ALA A 99 -9.35 -12.35 11.08
CA ALA A 99 -9.92 -12.52 12.43
C ALA A 99 -10.82 -13.76 12.56
N PHE A 100 -11.34 -14.30 11.45
CA PHE A 100 -12.08 -15.57 11.45
C PHE A 100 -11.15 -16.80 11.34
N GLU A 101 -9.94 -16.64 10.82
CA GLU A 101 -8.92 -17.72 10.77
C GLU A 101 -8.23 -17.94 12.13
N GLU A 102 -8.16 -16.93 12.99
CA GLU A 102 -7.54 -17.00 14.32
C GLU A 102 -8.50 -17.47 15.44
N LYS A 103 -9.76 -17.80 15.12
CA LYS A 103 -10.67 -18.44 16.09
C LYS A 103 -10.55 -19.97 15.99
N PRO A 104 -10.13 -20.65 17.08
CA PRO A 104 -10.11 -22.12 17.14
C PRO A 104 -11.50 -22.74 17.09
#